data_AF-A0A2N3D8U8-F1
#
_entry.id   AF-A0A2N3D8U8-F1
#
_cell.length_a   1.000
_cell.length_b   1.000
_cell.length_c   1.000
_cell.angle_alpha   90.00
_cell.angle_beta   90.00
_cell.angle_gamma   90.00
#
_symmetry.space_group_name_H-M   'P 1'
#
loop_
_entity.id
_entity.type
_entity.pdbx_description
1 polymer ?
#
loop_
_entity_poly.entity_id
_entity_poly.type
_entity_poly.pdbx_seq_one_letter_code
_entity_poly.pdbx_strand_id
1 'polypeptide(L)'
;MIQLKVAMLAGVAAMVVGGAVGAKLHDALVHQPHLSDDAEAYARINAARERMTAAAMRIGLARRDALDARQAEIRTVTQTILKEVPRYVETTVQCPANGPGSDAPLRVAVADVSVGFGLLHNYAARGVPPPAAPAAGIDLAAPSGIGVPGVAQTIVSNYGVCHAAIAEAGAWRAWHRDDFLPWWDAADAAMRAAGRR
;
A
#
# COMPACT_ATOMS: atom_id res chain seq x y z
N MET A 1 10.93 1.30 8.66
CA MET A 1 9.70 0.54 8.93
C MET A 1 8.99 -0.01 7.68
N ILE A 2 8.95 0.69 6.54
CA ILE A 2 8.22 0.23 5.33
C ILE A 2 8.87 -1.02 4.68
N GLN A 3 10.20 -1.08 4.59
CA GLN A 3 10.94 -2.24 4.09
C GLN A 3 10.67 -3.54 4.89
N LEU A 4 10.36 -3.42 6.19
CA LEU A 4 10.04 -4.56 7.05
C LEU A 4 8.64 -5.13 6.75
N LYS A 5 7.69 -4.28 6.35
CA LYS A 5 6.31 -4.70 6.01
C LYS A 5 6.26 -5.43 4.67
N VAL A 6 6.97 -4.95 3.66
CA VAL A 6 7.04 -5.59 2.34
C VAL A 6 7.73 -6.97 2.43
N ALA A 7 8.81 -7.08 3.22
CA ALA A 7 9.46 -8.35 3.49
C ALA A 7 8.55 -9.34 4.24
N MET A 8 7.74 -8.86 5.21
CA MET A 8 6.74 -9.69 5.88
C MET A 8 5.65 -10.18 4.91
N LEU A 9 5.17 -9.34 4.00
CA LEU A 9 4.08 -9.71 3.08
C LEU A 9 4.50 -10.74 2.03
N ALA A 10 5.71 -10.64 1.49
CA ALA A 10 6.29 -11.70 0.65
C ALA A 10 6.51 -13.01 1.44
N GLY A 11 6.94 -12.90 2.71
CA GLY A 11 7.08 -14.03 3.62
C GLY A 11 5.74 -14.71 3.94
N VAL A 12 4.67 -13.94 4.14
CA VAL A 12 3.32 -14.46 4.43
C VAL A 12 2.72 -15.14 3.20
N ALA A 13 2.87 -14.59 1.99
CA ALA A 13 2.43 -15.27 0.76
C ALA A 13 3.15 -16.63 0.58
N ALA A 14 4.46 -16.65 0.78
CA ALA A 14 5.25 -17.87 0.71
C ALA A 14 4.91 -18.88 1.83
N MET A 15 4.60 -18.40 3.05
CA MET A 15 4.15 -19.24 4.17
C MET A 15 2.74 -19.77 3.97
N VAL A 16 1.81 -19.01 3.40
CA VAL A 16 0.42 -19.47 3.17
C VAL A 16 0.38 -20.49 2.05
N VAL A 17 1.11 -20.25 0.94
CA VAL A 17 1.23 -21.23 -0.14
C VAL A 17 2.01 -22.45 0.35
N GLY A 18 3.15 -22.26 1.02
CA GLY A 18 3.96 -23.35 1.56
C GLY A 18 3.27 -24.16 2.66
N GLY A 19 2.45 -23.51 3.49
CA GLY A 19 1.71 -24.11 4.60
C GLY A 19 0.47 -24.87 4.13
N ALA A 20 -0.32 -24.31 3.20
CA ALA A 20 -1.47 -25.02 2.63
C ALA A 20 -1.05 -26.21 1.76
N VAL A 21 0.02 -26.05 0.97
CA VAL A 21 0.66 -27.16 0.22
C VAL A 21 1.23 -28.18 1.19
N GLY A 22 1.98 -27.73 2.20
CA GLY A 22 2.63 -28.59 3.20
C GLY A 22 1.61 -29.41 3.99
N ALA A 23 0.51 -28.80 4.43
CA ALA A 23 -0.55 -29.48 5.17
C ALA A 23 -1.28 -30.51 4.29
N LYS A 24 -1.64 -30.18 3.05
CA LYS A 24 -2.33 -31.12 2.15
C LYS A 24 -1.42 -32.24 1.64
N LEU A 25 -0.14 -31.97 1.39
CA LEU A 25 0.83 -33.02 1.07
C LEU A 25 1.12 -33.92 2.27
N HIS A 26 1.26 -33.34 3.46
CA HIS A 26 1.42 -34.10 4.69
C HIS A 26 0.22 -35.03 4.91
N ASP A 27 -1.00 -34.52 4.77
CA ASP A 27 -2.23 -35.32 4.90
C ASP A 27 -2.33 -36.40 3.81
N ALA A 28 -1.85 -36.11 2.61
CA ALA A 28 -1.79 -37.10 1.53
C ALA A 28 -0.78 -38.22 1.80
N LEU A 29 0.40 -37.87 2.32
CA LEU A 29 1.49 -38.78 2.65
C LEU A 29 1.20 -39.62 3.90
N VAL A 30 0.53 -39.03 4.91
CA VAL A 30 0.17 -39.72 6.16
C VAL A 30 -0.98 -40.71 5.95
N HIS A 31 -1.88 -40.48 4.99
CA HIS A 31 -3.04 -41.35 4.75
C HIS A 31 -2.88 -42.38 3.62
N GLN A 32 -1.73 -42.42 2.94
CA GLN A 32 -1.42 -43.43 1.93
C GLN A 32 -0.04 -44.08 2.17
N PRO A 33 0.05 -45.00 3.16
CA PRO A 33 1.32 -45.61 3.57
C PRO A 33 2.00 -46.48 2.51
N HIS A 34 1.32 -46.83 1.41
CA HIS A 34 1.91 -47.59 0.30
C HIS A 34 2.65 -46.70 -0.72
N LEU A 35 2.44 -45.37 -0.68
CA LEU A 35 3.21 -44.47 -1.55
C LEU A 35 4.67 -44.35 -1.10
N SER A 36 4.98 -44.52 0.20
CA SER A 36 6.36 -44.43 0.72
C SER A 36 7.29 -45.52 0.20
N ASP A 37 6.72 -46.61 -0.30
CA ASP A 37 7.48 -47.73 -0.85
C ASP A 37 7.78 -47.54 -2.35
N ASP A 38 7.09 -46.59 -3.02
CA ASP A 38 7.29 -46.28 -4.43
C ASP A 38 8.23 -45.07 -4.59
N ALA A 39 9.54 -45.35 -4.52
CA ALA A 39 10.61 -44.36 -4.58
C ALA A 39 10.50 -43.43 -5.81
N GLU A 40 9.98 -43.94 -6.93
CA GLU A 40 9.75 -43.12 -8.14
C GLU A 40 8.61 -42.12 -7.95
N ALA A 41 7.50 -42.52 -7.31
CA ALA A 41 6.39 -41.62 -7.02
C ALA A 41 6.84 -40.49 -6.08
N TYR A 42 7.64 -40.80 -5.06
CA TYR A 42 8.24 -39.80 -4.17
C TYR A 42 9.20 -38.86 -4.91
N ALA A 43 10.08 -39.38 -5.76
CA ALA A 43 10.99 -38.56 -6.56
C ALA A 43 10.24 -37.60 -7.48
N ARG A 44 9.15 -38.06 -8.13
CA ARG A 44 8.28 -37.21 -8.96
C ARG A 44 7.62 -36.09 -8.16
N ILE A 45 7.09 -36.40 -6.97
CA ILE A 45 6.45 -35.42 -6.09
C ILE A 45 7.47 -34.37 -5.60
N ASN A 46 8.67 -34.80 -5.18
CA ASN A 46 9.72 -33.89 -4.74
C ASN A 46 10.23 -33.01 -5.88
N ALA A 47 10.46 -33.57 -7.07
CA ALA A 47 10.85 -32.79 -8.24
C ALA A 47 9.77 -31.77 -8.63
N ALA A 48 8.49 -32.13 -8.54
CA ALA A 48 7.38 -31.19 -8.74
C ALA A 48 7.40 -30.07 -7.69
N ARG A 49 7.59 -30.42 -6.41
CA ARG A 49 7.69 -29.46 -5.29
C ARG A 49 8.86 -28.48 -5.48
N GLU A 50 10.03 -28.96 -5.87
CA GLU A 50 11.21 -28.13 -6.13
C GLU A 50 10.97 -27.16 -7.30
N ARG A 51 10.42 -27.66 -8.42
CA ARG A 51 10.09 -26.82 -9.58
C ARG A 51 9.08 -25.74 -9.22
N MET A 52 8.06 -26.09 -8.43
CA MET A 52 7.05 -25.15 -7.96
C MET A 52 7.64 -24.11 -7.02
N THR A 53 8.47 -24.54 -6.07
CA THR A 53 9.16 -23.62 -5.14
C THR A 53 10.06 -22.65 -5.90
N ALA A 54 10.83 -23.15 -6.86
CA ALA A 54 11.70 -22.32 -7.70
C ALA A 54 10.91 -21.37 -8.62
N ALA A 55 9.75 -21.79 -9.14
CA ALA A 55 8.86 -20.91 -9.91
C ALA A 55 8.25 -19.82 -9.03
N ALA A 56 7.74 -20.17 -7.84
CA ALA A 56 7.20 -19.23 -6.88
C ALA A 56 8.24 -18.20 -6.42
N MET A 57 9.48 -18.63 -6.16
CA MET A 57 10.58 -17.72 -5.83
C MET A 57 10.90 -16.75 -6.98
N ARG A 58 10.96 -17.22 -8.23
CA ARG A 58 11.21 -16.35 -9.39
C ARG A 58 10.11 -15.31 -9.59
N ILE A 59 8.85 -15.72 -9.50
CA ILE A 59 7.71 -14.80 -9.59
C ILE A 59 7.74 -13.79 -8.43
N GLY A 60 8.03 -14.26 -7.22
CA GLY A 60 8.16 -13.42 -6.03
C GLY A 60 9.26 -12.37 -6.17
N LEU A 61 10.43 -12.74 -6.68
CA LEU A 61 11.54 -11.83 -6.93
C LEU A 61 11.19 -10.79 -8.01
N ALA A 62 10.68 -11.23 -9.17
CA ALA A 62 10.33 -10.31 -10.25
C ALA A 62 9.25 -9.29 -9.85
N ARG A 63 8.24 -9.72 -9.08
CA ARG A 63 7.20 -8.81 -8.56
C ARG A 63 7.75 -7.86 -7.49
N ARG A 64 8.67 -8.33 -6.64
CA ARG A 64 9.35 -7.47 -5.67
C ARG A 64 10.13 -6.36 -6.38
N ASP A 65 10.90 -6.70 -7.41
CA ASP A 65 11.67 -5.73 -8.19
C ASP A 65 10.75 -4.68 -8.84
N ALA A 66 9.61 -5.11 -9.40
CA ALA A 66 8.63 -4.20 -9.98
C ALA A 66 8.00 -3.26 -8.93
N LEU A 67 7.72 -3.77 -7.73
CA LEU A 67 7.17 -2.98 -6.63
C LEU A 67 8.19 -1.99 -6.08
N ASP A 68 9.45 -2.41 -5.93
CA ASP A 68 10.57 -1.56 -5.52
C ASP A 68 10.83 -0.44 -6.55
N ALA A 69 10.76 -0.75 -7.85
CA ALA A 69 10.86 0.23 -8.93
C ALA A 69 9.72 1.28 -8.86
N ARG A 70 8.48 0.83 -8.68
CA ARG A 70 7.33 1.74 -8.54
C ARG A 70 7.43 2.61 -7.28
N GLN A 71 7.89 2.06 -6.17
CA GLN A 71 8.14 2.83 -4.95
C GLN A 71 9.28 3.83 -5.11
N ALA A 72 10.32 3.51 -5.89
CA ALA A 72 11.37 4.45 -6.23
C ALA A 72 10.80 5.63 -7.03
N GLU A 73 9.99 5.36 -8.06
CA GLU A 73 9.33 6.39 -8.86
C GLU A 73 8.44 7.31 -8.00
N ILE A 74 7.58 6.75 -7.14
CA ILE A 74 6.73 7.54 -6.24
C ILE A 74 7.57 8.44 -5.33
N ARG A 75 8.68 7.92 -4.77
CA ARG A 75 9.60 8.71 -3.94
C ARG A 75 10.24 9.83 -4.74
N THR A 76 10.72 9.56 -5.96
CA THR A 76 11.30 10.57 -6.84
C THR A 76 10.31 11.66 -7.17
N VAL A 77 9.10 11.32 -7.60
CA VAL A 77 8.03 12.30 -7.91
C VAL A 77 7.69 13.13 -6.67
N THR A 78 7.53 12.48 -5.52
CA THR A 78 7.24 13.16 -4.24
C THR A 78 8.35 14.14 -3.88
N GLN A 79 9.63 13.74 -3.98
CA GLN A 79 10.77 14.61 -3.70
C GLN A 79 10.84 15.78 -4.69
N THR A 80 10.58 15.54 -5.97
CA THR A 80 10.53 16.61 -6.99
C THR A 80 9.43 17.61 -6.68
N ILE A 81 8.23 17.15 -6.33
CA ILE A 81 7.12 18.03 -5.94
C ILE A 81 7.51 18.87 -4.72
N LEU A 82 8.07 18.25 -3.68
CA LEU A 82 8.51 18.96 -2.47
C LEU A 82 9.61 19.98 -2.73
N LYS A 83 10.50 19.73 -3.68
CA LYS A 83 11.60 20.63 -4.02
C LYS A 83 11.14 21.78 -4.93
N GLU A 84 10.38 21.47 -5.96
CA GLU A 84 10.07 22.42 -7.03
C GLU A 84 8.79 23.23 -6.76
N VAL A 85 7.74 22.65 -6.15
CA VAL A 85 6.47 23.38 -5.90
C VAL A 85 6.67 24.62 -5.02
N PRO A 86 7.44 24.58 -3.91
CA PRO A 86 7.67 25.78 -3.11
C PRO A 86 8.39 26.91 -3.85
N ARG A 87 9.09 26.60 -4.95
CA ARG A 87 9.77 27.60 -5.78
C ARG A 87 8.80 28.39 -6.67
N TYR A 88 7.69 27.77 -7.07
CA TYR A 88 6.73 28.36 -8.02
C TYR A 88 5.52 29.03 -7.34
N VAL A 89 5.30 28.75 -6.06
CA VAL A 89 4.30 29.47 -5.27
C VAL A 89 5.00 30.65 -4.61
N GLU A 90 4.83 31.85 -5.16
CA GLU A 90 5.31 33.08 -4.50
C GLU A 90 4.79 33.09 -3.06
N THR A 91 5.68 33.37 -2.09
CA THR A 91 5.40 33.45 -0.65
C THR A 91 4.42 34.56 -0.25
N THR A 92 3.86 35.24 -1.25
CA THR A 92 2.84 36.27 -1.12
C THR A 92 1.82 36.03 -2.24
N VAL A 93 0.64 35.52 -1.90
CA VAL A 93 -0.47 35.45 -2.85
C VAL A 93 -1.23 36.76 -2.76
N GLN A 94 -1.36 37.46 -3.89
CA GLN A 94 -2.14 38.67 -4.00
C GLN A 94 -3.60 38.27 -4.22
N CYS A 95 -4.36 38.14 -3.13
CA CYS A 95 -5.79 37.86 -3.25
C CYS A 95 -6.52 39.15 -3.68
N PRO A 96 -7.40 39.12 -4.69
CA PRO A 96 -8.33 40.22 -4.92
C PRO A 96 -9.13 40.42 -3.63
N ALA A 97 -9.26 41.67 -3.20
CA ALA A 97 -9.80 41.94 -1.89
C ALA A 97 -11.21 41.37 -1.73
N ASN A 98 -11.44 40.72 -0.59
CA ASN A 98 -12.76 40.21 -0.23
C ASN A 98 -13.67 41.38 0.16
N GLY A 99 -14.31 42.02 -0.81
CA GLY A 99 -15.41 42.95 -0.59
C GLY A 99 -15.40 44.17 -1.50
N PRO A 100 -16.58 44.73 -1.84
CA PRO A 100 -16.66 46.00 -2.57
C PRO A 100 -16.03 47.11 -1.73
N GLY A 101 -14.92 47.70 -2.23
CA GLY A 101 -14.29 48.90 -1.65
C GLY A 101 -12.87 48.73 -1.09
N SER A 102 -12.22 47.58 -1.24
CA SER A 102 -10.82 47.40 -0.80
C SER A 102 -9.86 47.38 -2.00
N ASP A 103 -9.24 48.53 -2.29
CA ASP A 103 -8.24 48.69 -3.37
C ASP A 103 -6.84 48.20 -2.98
N ALA A 104 -6.64 47.77 -1.73
CA ALA A 104 -5.37 47.26 -1.27
C ALA A 104 -5.27 45.74 -1.55
N PRO A 105 -4.25 45.28 -2.29
CA PRO A 105 -4.00 43.85 -2.44
C PRO A 105 -3.71 43.23 -1.08
N LEU A 106 -4.51 42.24 -0.69
CA LEU A 106 -4.24 41.46 0.51
C LEU A 106 -2.97 40.65 0.27
N ARG A 107 -1.86 41.10 0.85
CA ARG A 107 -0.63 40.32 0.94
C ARG A 107 -0.80 39.31 2.06
N VAL A 108 -1.36 38.15 1.75
CA VAL A 108 -1.31 37.02 2.68
C VAL A 108 0.12 36.51 2.63
N ALA A 109 0.91 36.86 3.64
CA ALA A 109 2.12 36.09 3.92
C ALA A 109 1.67 34.63 4.02
N VAL A 110 2.35 33.73 3.31
CA VAL A 110 2.10 32.27 3.28
C VAL A 110 2.40 31.61 4.65
N ALA A 111 2.28 32.40 5.72
CA ALA A 111 2.82 32.21 7.04
C ALA A 111 2.10 31.11 7.79
N ASP A 112 0.75 31.07 7.79
CA ASP A 112 -0.04 30.08 8.55
C ASP A 112 -1.39 29.76 7.90
N VAL A 113 -1.83 28.50 7.98
CA VAL A 113 -3.23 28.13 7.77
C VAL A 113 -4.08 28.52 8.98
N SER A 114 -5.39 28.61 8.81
CA SER A 114 -6.29 28.93 9.92
C SER A 114 -6.45 27.76 10.90
N VAL A 115 -6.80 28.05 12.16
CA VAL A 115 -7.14 27.03 13.18
C VAL A 115 -8.24 26.11 12.66
N GLY A 116 -9.24 26.66 11.97
CA GLY A 116 -10.33 25.86 11.38
C GLY A 116 -9.86 24.83 10.36
N PHE A 117 -8.86 25.16 9.54
CA PHE A 117 -8.24 24.20 8.61
C PHE A 117 -7.61 23.04 9.36
N GLY A 118 -6.79 23.34 10.38
CA GLY A 118 -6.12 22.31 11.19
C GLY A 118 -7.10 21.38 11.90
N LEU A 119 -8.17 21.94 12.47
CA LEU A 119 -9.24 21.15 13.10
C LEU A 119 -9.91 20.22 12.10
N LEU A 120 -10.34 20.74 10.95
CA LEU A 120 -10.99 19.95 9.90
C LEU A 120 -10.09 18.80 9.42
N HIS A 121 -8.81 19.09 9.17
CA HIS A 121 -7.82 18.08 8.80
C HIS A 121 -7.70 16.97 9.86
N ASN A 122 -7.66 17.33 11.14
CA ASN A 122 -7.56 16.35 12.23
C ASN A 122 -8.81 15.47 12.39
N TYR A 123 -10.01 16.04 12.20
CA TYR A 123 -11.26 15.27 12.17
C TYR A 123 -11.27 14.28 11.00
N ALA A 124 -10.91 14.75 9.80
CA ALA A 124 -10.82 13.90 8.61
C ALA A 124 -9.79 12.77 8.79
N ALA A 125 -8.61 13.06 9.35
CA ALA A 125 -7.57 12.07 9.62
C ALA A 125 -8.03 10.97 10.61
N ARG A 126 -8.96 11.29 11.51
CA ARG A 126 -9.55 10.33 12.46
C ARG A 126 -10.80 9.63 11.92
N GLY A 127 -11.27 9.97 10.72
CA GLY A 127 -12.49 9.41 10.14
C GLY A 127 -13.77 9.78 10.91
N VAL A 128 -13.76 10.91 11.62
CA VAL A 128 -14.91 11.41 12.38
C VAL A 128 -15.40 12.74 11.81
N PRO A 129 -16.72 12.97 11.76
CA PRO A 129 -17.25 14.25 11.32
C PRO A 129 -16.86 15.36 12.32
N PRO A 130 -16.56 16.59 11.85
CA PRO A 130 -16.41 17.72 12.75
C PRO A 130 -17.76 18.00 13.46
N PRO A 131 -17.73 18.56 14.68
CA PRO A 131 -18.95 18.98 15.36
C PRO A 131 -19.67 20.06 14.56
N ALA A 132 -21.00 20.10 14.64
CA ALA A 132 -21.82 21.05 13.90
C ALA A 132 -21.54 22.52 14.26
N ALA A 133 -21.07 22.76 15.49
CA ALA A 133 -20.59 24.05 15.94
C ALA A 133 -19.20 23.90 16.56
N PRO A 134 -18.27 24.86 16.31
CA PRO A 134 -16.99 24.89 17.01
C PRO A 134 -17.21 25.11 18.51
N ALA A 135 -16.26 24.66 19.33
CA ALA A 135 -16.33 24.89 20.76
C ALA A 135 -16.32 26.41 21.07
N ALA A 136 -17.04 26.80 22.11
CA ALA A 136 -17.14 28.20 22.51
C ALA A 136 -15.74 28.80 22.74
N GLY A 137 -15.52 30.00 22.20
CA GLY A 137 -14.24 30.71 22.31
C GLY A 137 -13.17 30.31 21.29
N ILE A 138 -13.43 29.37 20.39
CA ILE A 138 -12.51 29.08 19.28
C ILE A 138 -12.77 30.05 18.12
N ASP A 139 -11.78 30.89 17.81
CA ASP A 139 -11.73 31.62 16.56
C ASP A 139 -11.15 30.73 15.45
N LEU A 140 -12.01 30.28 14.54
CA LEU A 140 -11.60 29.42 13.42
C LEU A 140 -10.77 30.14 12.36
N ALA A 141 -10.83 31.48 12.31
CA ALA A 141 -10.08 32.30 11.37
C ALA A 141 -8.68 32.67 11.90
N ALA A 142 -8.43 32.49 13.20
CA ALA A 142 -7.15 32.74 13.80
C ALA A 142 -6.02 31.94 13.13
N PRO A 143 -4.78 32.47 13.06
CA PRO A 143 -3.63 31.73 12.56
C PRO A 143 -3.36 30.52 13.46
N SER A 144 -3.12 29.37 12.84
CA SER A 144 -2.84 28.12 13.56
C SER A 144 -1.39 27.98 14.04
N GLY A 145 -0.47 28.82 13.57
CA GLY A 145 0.98 28.63 13.72
C GLY A 145 1.55 27.51 12.83
N ILE A 146 0.75 26.94 11.92
CA ILE A 146 1.19 25.93 10.95
C ILE A 146 1.31 26.57 9.58
N GLY A 147 2.55 26.71 9.10
CA GLY A 147 2.80 27.25 7.77
C GLY A 147 2.29 26.38 6.63
N VAL A 148 1.84 27.04 5.57
CA VAL A 148 1.39 26.41 4.32
C VAL A 148 2.43 25.43 3.76
N PRO A 149 3.76 25.68 3.81
CA PRO A 149 4.74 24.68 3.39
C PRO A 149 4.67 23.37 4.19
N GLY A 150 4.44 23.45 5.51
CA GLY A 150 4.28 22.27 6.36
C GLY A 150 3.02 21.49 6.04
N VAL A 151 1.92 22.19 5.74
CA VAL A 151 0.68 21.59 5.26
C VAL A 151 0.89 20.90 3.91
N ALA A 152 1.51 21.58 2.94
CA ALA A 152 1.80 21.01 1.63
C ALA A 152 2.68 19.75 1.75
N GLN A 153 3.71 19.79 2.60
CA GLN A 153 4.57 18.65 2.86
C GLN A 153 3.80 17.46 3.45
N THR A 154 2.89 17.72 4.40
CA THR A 154 2.03 16.69 5.02
C THR A 154 1.10 16.07 3.98
N ILE A 155 0.45 16.89 3.15
CA ILE A 155 -0.44 16.44 2.09
C ILE A 155 0.33 15.56 1.10
N VAL A 156 1.45 16.04 0.58
CA VAL A 156 2.26 15.30 -0.40
C VAL A 156 2.75 13.98 0.19
N SER A 157 3.18 13.97 1.46
CA SER A 157 3.61 12.74 2.14
C SER A 157 2.47 11.73 2.26
N ASN A 158 1.27 12.18 2.64
CA ASN A 158 0.09 11.32 2.74
C ASN A 158 -0.30 10.74 1.38
N TYR A 159 -0.32 11.55 0.32
CA TYR A 159 -0.56 11.07 -1.04
C TYR A 159 0.47 10.03 -1.47
N GLY A 160 1.76 10.24 -1.15
CA GLY A 160 2.81 9.26 -1.41
C GLY A 160 2.53 7.90 -0.75
N VAL A 161 2.10 7.90 0.52
CA VAL A 161 1.69 6.68 1.24
C VAL A 161 0.47 6.03 0.59
N CYS A 162 -0.56 6.80 0.24
CA CYS A 162 -1.75 6.28 -0.42
C CYS A 162 -1.41 5.64 -1.78
N HIS A 163 -0.59 6.29 -2.60
CA HIS A 163 -0.16 5.73 -3.89
C HIS A 163 0.66 4.45 -3.72
N ALA A 164 1.53 4.38 -2.71
CA ALA A 164 2.28 3.17 -2.40
C ALA A 164 1.33 2.03 -1.99
N ALA A 165 0.34 2.30 -1.14
CA ALA A 165 -0.67 1.32 -0.72
C ALA A 165 -1.55 0.84 -1.89
N ILE A 166 -1.94 1.74 -2.81
CA ILE A 166 -2.67 1.37 -4.03
C ILE A 166 -1.83 0.46 -4.92
N ALA A 167 -0.55 0.79 -5.13
CA ALA A 167 0.35 -0.04 -5.92
C ALA A 167 0.52 -1.45 -5.30
N GLU A 168 0.67 -1.52 -3.98
CA GLU A 168 0.73 -2.78 -3.25
C GLU A 168 -0.57 -3.59 -3.38
N ALA A 169 -1.73 -2.98 -3.14
CA ALA A 169 -3.01 -3.65 -3.32
C ALA A 169 -3.23 -4.15 -4.77
N GLY A 170 -2.77 -3.37 -5.77
CA GLY A 170 -2.78 -3.77 -7.17
C GLY A 170 -1.92 -5.01 -7.43
N ALA A 171 -0.71 -5.05 -6.87
CA ALA A 171 0.18 -6.20 -6.98
C ALA A 171 -0.42 -7.47 -6.34
N TRP A 172 -1.06 -7.33 -5.18
CA TRP A 172 -1.79 -8.42 -4.51
C TRP A 172 -2.92 -8.98 -5.36
N ARG A 173 -3.76 -8.10 -5.93
CA ARG A 173 -4.86 -8.52 -6.80
C ARG A 173 -4.36 -9.22 -8.06
N ALA A 174 -3.29 -8.71 -8.67
CA ALA A 174 -2.67 -9.34 -9.83
C ALA A 174 -2.10 -10.72 -9.47
N TRP A 175 -1.41 -10.85 -8.34
CA TRP A 175 -0.89 -12.15 -7.89
C TRP A 175 -2.01 -13.16 -7.64
N HIS A 176 -3.07 -12.73 -6.95
CA HIS A 176 -4.20 -13.60 -6.66
C HIS A 176 -4.84 -14.12 -7.95
N ARG A 177 -5.05 -13.24 -8.94
CA ARG A 177 -5.67 -13.59 -10.22
C ARG A 177 -4.77 -14.44 -11.11
N ASP A 178 -3.52 -14.03 -11.29
CA ASP A 178 -2.65 -14.58 -12.35
C ASP A 178 -1.91 -15.84 -11.89
N ASP A 179 -1.59 -15.93 -10.59
CA ASP A 179 -0.75 -17.00 -10.04
C ASP A 179 -1.55 -17.92 -9.11
N PHE A 180 -2.25 -17.34 -8.13
CA PHE A 180 -2.89 -18.13 -7.07
C PHE A 180 -4.12 -18.90 -7.56
N LEU A 181 -5.04 -18.27 -8.29
CA LEU A 181 -6.26 -18.93 -8.78
C LEU A 181 -5.95 -20.09 -9.74
N PRO A 182 -5.14 -19.93 -10.81
CA PRO A 182 -4.83 -21.05 -11.70
C PRO A 182 -4.12 -22.20 -10.97
N TRP A 183 -3.26 -21.86 -10.01
CA TRP A 183 -2.61 -22.86 -9.17
C TRP A 183 -3.62 -23.61 -8.31
N TRP A 184 -4.54 -22.90 -7.67
CA TRP A 184 -5.59 -23.50 -6.84
C TRP A 184 -6.49 -24.42 -7.66
N ASP A 185 -6.90 -23.99 -8.84
CA ASP A 185 -7.72 -24.77 -9.75
C ASP A 185 -7.00 -26.05 -10.21
N ALA A 186 -5.70 -25.96 -10.52
CA ALA A 186 -4.90 -27.12 -10.88
C ALA A 186 -4.73 -28.10 -9.70
N ALA A 187 -4.50 -27.59 -8.50
CA ALA A 187 -4.40 -28.40 -7.28
C ALA A 187 -5.75 -29.10 -6.99
N ASP A 188 -6.86 -28.38 -7.14
CA ASP A 188 -8.21 -28.92 -6.94
C ASP A 188 -8.56 -29.99 -7.98
N ALA A 189 -8.23 -29.77 -9.25
CA ALA A 189 -8.39 -30.76 -10.31
C ALA A 189 -7.58 -32.04 -10.02
N ALA A 190 -6.34 -31.91 -9.56
CA ALA A 190 -5.49 -33.05 -9.20
C ALA A 190 -6.06 -33.84 -8.00
N MET A 191 -6.56 -33.16 -6.97
CA MET A 191 -7.20 -33.82 -5.82
C MET A 191 -8.45 -34.59 -6.24
N ARG A 192 -9.28 -34.01 -7.12
CA ARG A 192 -10.47 -34.67 -7.67
C ARG A 192 -10.10 -35.90 -8.51
N ALA A 193 -9.07 -35.81 -9.34
CA ALA A 193 -8.58 -36.94 -10.13
C ALA A 193 -8.04 -38.09 -9.26
N ALA A 194 -7.47 -37.78 -8.09
CA ALA A 194 -6.98 -38.77 -7.13
C ALA A 194 -8.08 -39.47 -6.30
N GLY A 195 -9.36 -39.26 -6.63
CA GLY A 195 -10.48 -39.96 -5.98
C GLY A 195 -10.81 -39.49 -4.56
N ARG A 196 -10.22 -38.37 -4.09
CA ARG A 196 -10.65 -37.72 -2.85
C ARG A 196 -11.86 -36.85 -3.17
N ARG A 197 -13.05 -37.29 -2.75
CA ARG A 197 -14.23 -36.44 -2.62
C ARG A 197 -14.29 -35.88 -1.21
#